data_AF-A0AB38BH72-F1
#
_entry.id   AF-A0AB38BH72-F1
#
_cell.length_a   1.000
_cell.length_b   1.000
_cell.length_c   1.000
_cell.angle_alpha   90.00
_cell.angle_beta   90.00
_cell.angle_gamma   90.00
#
_symmetry.space_group_name_H-M   'P 1'
#
loop_
_entity.id
_entity.type
_entity.pdbx_description
1 polymer ?
#
loop_
_entity_poly.entity_id
_entity_poly.type
_entity_poly.pdbx_seq_one_letter_code
_entity_poly.pdbx_strand_id
1 'polypeptide(L)'
;MEKIIAEIHHIIKDSNHVLDAETTLQAYFSDLASQLMKEALEALDSELYVPFKAEGWRIANRDSRTITFTFGTVEFMRRRLKKKGEKSFFPLDNICGFNKSERYSTLLQKQVAELVTGSVYRGVAEAVTKLTSFSMSHGTVGNIVKSVGEKQAQWEKQNLEEYEVALPEEQKEVPFLLVEGDGIVIKGKGKRKEEIHRVQIAEGVTTSGKRKKLKNPIFVSSLKSAKDAWEKAAIYLGSHYDLKNTVVISNTDGGSGYRAEDCAMAIGVCKEHIHQVDRYHVHKKIKSRLSWCPEMELPLKKALWSYDWDSIAIVLDTIESKISLEQEKDQKEELRLLAAYLERNWAYLRPLREIESCKGIRGIGSCESNHRPYSYRMKGNGKYWSHDGARAMVSIIEGKKMGTLEKALTEPVRTVPESLAVKLKFAVRNALKKHSGRERTPARQAGIPAMNATCSMGMMKKIFAS
;
A
#
# COMPACT_ATOMS: atom_id res chain seq x y z
N MET A 1 25.41 8.48 -41.83
CA MET A 1 26.16 7.49 -41.04
C MET A 1 27.65 7.82 -41.02
N GLU A 2 28.29 8.02 -42.17
CA GLU A 2 29.73 8.36 -42.26
C GLU A 2 30.12 9.61 -41.45
N LYS A 3 29.31 10.68 -41.50
CA LYS A 3 29.54 11.89 -40.70
C LYS A 3 29.54 11.63 -39.18
N ILE A 4 28.63 10.77 -38.70
CA ILE A 4 28.54 10.39 -37.28
C ILE A 4 29.80 9.62 -36.85
N ILE A 5 30.25 8.68 -37.68
CA ILE A 5 31.48 7.91 -37.42
C ILE A 5 32.70 8.84 -37.36
N ALA A 6 32.78 9.80 -38.28
CA ALA A 6 33.85 10.79 -38.28
C ALA A 6 33.86 11.64 -37.00
N GLU A 7 32.71 12.14 -36.55
CA GLU A 7 32.58 12.91 -35.30
C GLU A 7 32.99 12.08 -34.07
N ILE A 8 32.59 10.80 -34.00
CA ILE A 8 33.04 9.89 -32.94
C ILE A 8 34.56 9.71 -32.97
N HIS A 9 35.16 9.51 -34.14
CA HIS A 9 36.61 9.40 -34.27
C HIS A 9 37.33 10.67 -33.80
N HIS A 10 36.80 11.85 -34.11
CA HIS A 10 37.35 13.12 -33.64
C HIS A 10 37.29 13.22 -32.11
N ILE A 11 36.13 12.94 -31.50
CA ILE A 11 35.99 12.98 -30.04
C ILE A 11 37.02 12.06 -29.37
N ILE A 12 37.21 10.84 -29.89
CA ILE A 12 38.16 9.88 -29.33
C ILE A 12 39.61 10.34 -29.49
N LYS A 13 39.98 10.89 -30.66
CA LYS A 13 41.36 11.30 -30.95
C LYS A 13 41.77 12.59 -30.26
N ASP A 14 40.85 13.54 -30.11
CA ASP A 14 41.13 14.89 -29.63
C ASP A 14 41.00 15.00 -28.09
N SER A 15 40.52 13.95 -27.43
CA SER A 15 40.38 13.91 -25.96
C SER A 15 41.70 13.56 -25.27
N ASN A 16 42.10 14.39 -24.30
CA ASN A 16 43.33 14.19 -23.53
C ASN A 16 43.22 13.09 -22.45
N HIS A 17 42.00 12.73 -22.05
CA HIS A 17 41.75 11.77 -20.98
C HIS A 17 40.53 10.89 -21.30
N VAL A 18 40.57 9.61 -20.90
CA VAL A 18 39.52 8.62 -21.23
C VAL A 18 38.15 9.03 -20.68
N LEU A 19 38.11 9.58 -19.46
CA LEU A 19 36.86 10.06 -18.86
C LEU A 19 36.26 11.25 -19.61
N ASP A 20 37.09 12.13 -20.17
CA ASP A 20 36.62 13.29 -20.94
C ASP A 20 36.06 12.83 -22.29
N ALA A 21 36.72 11.87 -22.93
CA ALA A 21 36.23 11.25 -24.16
C ALA A 21 34.86 10.59 -23.93
N GLU A 22 34.72 9.78 -22.89
CA GLU A 22 33.47 9.08 -22.58
C GLU A 22 32.34 10.06 -22.24
N THR A 23 32.62 11.10 -21.44
CA THR A 23 31.63 12.14 -21.10
C THR A 23 31.19 12.91 -22.35
N THR A 24 32.14 13.24 -23.24
CA THR A 24 31.85 13.95 -24.50
C THR A 24 31.02 13.07 -25.44
N LEU A 25 31.35 11.77 -25.55
CA LEU A 25 30.57 10.81 -26.32
C LEU A 25 29.14 10.64 -25.77
N GLN A 26 28.97 10.59 -24.45
CA GLN A 26 27.64 10.52 -23.83
C GLN A 26 26.78 11.73 -24.20
N ALA A 27 27.34 12.94 -24.12
CA ALA A 27 26.66 14.16 -24.52
C ALA A 27 26.31 14.14 -26.02
N TYR A 28 27.29 13.78 -26.86
CA TYR A 28 27.12 13.67 -28.31
C TYR A 28 26.00 12.69 -28.70
N PHE A 29 25.97 11.49 -28.12
CA PHE A 29 24.94 10.50 -28.42
C PHE A 29 23.55 10.94 -27.94
N SER A 30 23.47 11.61 -26.79
CA SER A 30 22.22 12.18 -26.31
C SER A 30 21.69 13.26 -27.27
N ASP A 31 22.57 14.14 -27.75
CA ASP A 31 22.19 15.21 -28.67
C ASP A 31 21.76 14.66 -30.03
N LEU A 32 22.50 13.68 -30.55
CA LEU A 32 22.15 12.98 -31.78
C LEU A 32 20.77 12.30 -31.67
N ALA A 33 20.53 11.54 -30.60
CA ALA A 33 19.23 10.90 -30.36
C ALA A 33 18.11 11.94 -30.22
N SER A 34 18.39 13.07 -29.57
CA SER A 34 17.41 14.14 -29.37
C SER A 34 17.05 14.84 -30.68
N GLN A 35 18.03 15.06 -31.57
CA GLN A 35 17.80 15.62 -32.90
C GLN A 35 16.96 14.69 -33.78
N LEU A 36 17.31 13.39 -33.83
CA LEU A 36 16.53 12.39 -34.57
C LEU A 36 15.09 12.30 -34.07
N MET A 37 14.90 12.31 -32.74
CA MET A 37 13.56 12.27 -32.15
C MET A 37 12.77 13.55 -32.47
N LYS A 38 13.41 14.73 -32.45
CA LYS A 38 12.78 15.98 -32.86
C LYS A 38 12.25 15.89 -34.29
N GLU A 39 13.09 15.49 -35.24
CA GLU A 39 12.71 15.36 -36.65
C GLU A 39 11.53 14.38 -36.82
N ALA A 40 11.58 13.23 -36.14
CA ALA A 40 10.51 12.25 -36.16
C ALA A 40 9.17 12.80 -35.62
N LEU A 41 9.20 13.56 -34.51
CA LEU A 41 8.00 14.18 -33.92
C LEU A 41 7.41 15.27 -34.82
N GLU A 42 8.25 16.11 -35.42
CA GLU A 42 7.79 17.20 -36.32
C GLU A 42 7.27 16.66 -37.66
N ALA A 43 7.82 15.55 -38.16
CA ALA A 43 7.30 14.81 -39.29
C ALA A 43 5.92 14.22 -38.96
N LEU A 44 5.79 13.53 -37.82
CA LEU A 44 4.53 12.96 -37.36
C LEU A 44 3.45 14.05 -37.15
N ASP A 45 3.78 15.20 -36.55
CA ASP A 45 2.83 16.32 -36.42
C ASP A 45 2.34 16.82 -37.78
N SER A 46 3.18 16.77 -38.81
CA SER A 46 2.83 17.17 -40.17
C SER A 46 1.91 16.15 -40.85
N GLU A 47 2.15 14.86 -40.65
CA GLU A 47 1.27 13.78 -41.12
C GLU A 47 -0.11 13.85 -40.45
N LEU A 48 -0.14 14.03 -39.13
CA LEU A 48 -1.38 14.10 -38.34
C LEU A 48 -2.29 15.26 -38.78
N TYR A 49 -1.73 16.36 -39.29
CA TYR A 49 -2.54 17.49 -39.73
C TYR A 49 -3.35 17.19 -41.01
N VAL A 50 -2.89 16.29 -41.88
CA VAL A 50 -3.54 16.00 -43.18
C VAL A 50 -5.01 15.57 -43.02
N PRO A 51 -5.36 14.54 -42.23
CA PRO A 51 -6.75 14.13 -42.04
C PRO A 51 -7.59 15.21 -41.34
N PHE A 52 -7.07 15.84 -40.27
CA PHE A 52 -7.81 16.89 -39.57
C PHE A 52 -8.11 18.10 -40.47
N LYS A 53 -7.20 18.47 -41.38
CA LYS A 53 -7.45 19.55 -42.34
C LYS A 53 -8.63 19.23 -43.26
N ALA A 54 -8.75 17.98 -43.71
CA ALA A 54 -9.85 17.50 -44.54
C ALA A 54 -11.20 17.57 -43.78
N GLU A 55 -11.18 17.33 -42.47
CA GLU A 55 -12.35 17.46 -41.58
C GLU A 55 -12.70 18.92 -41.20
N GLY A 56 -11.99 19.90 -41.78
CA GLY A 56 -12.24 21.33 -41.57
C GLY A 56 -11.53 21.93 -40.35
N TRP A 57 -10.61 21.22 -39.70
CA TRP A 57 -9.75 21.82 -38.69
C TRP A 57 -8.76 22.80 -39.34
N ARG A 58 -8.35 23.80 -38.55
CA ARG A 58 -7.36 24.81 -38.95
C ARG A 58 -6.29 24.92 -37.87
N ILE A 59 -5.08 25.30 -38.30
CA ILE A 59 -3.98 25.60 -37.38
C ILE A 59 -4.34 26.87 -36.60
N ALA A 60 -4.34 26.77 -35.28
CA ALA A 60 -4.49 27.92 -34.39
C ALA A 60 -3.14 28.65 -34.24
N ASN A 61 -2.10 27.88 -33.91
CA ASN A 61 -0.73 28.33 -33.70
C ASN A 61 0.23 27.12 -33.74
N ARG A 62 1.54 27.40 -33.80
CA ARG A 62 2.61 26.43 -33.61
C ARG A 62 3.34 26.76 -32.32
N ASP A 63 3.47 25.79 -31.43
CA ASP A 63 4.09 25.97 -30.11
C ASP A 63 5.33 25.08 -29.99
N SER A 64 6.42 25.62 -29.46
CA SER A 64 7.57 24.81 -29.03
C SER A 64 7.21 24.04 -27.76
N ARG A 65 7.67 22.79 -27.66
CA ARG A 65 7.61 21.99 -26.45
C ARG A 65 8.93 21.27 -26.23
N THR A 66 9.35 21.26 -24.97
CA THR A 66 10.53 20.50 -24.51
C THR A 66 10.09 19.35 -23.61
N ILE A 67 10.52 18.13 -23.93
CA ILE A 67 10.35 16.94 -23.08
C ILE A 67 11.70 16.25 -22.91
N THR A 68 12.07 15.97 -21.67
CA THR A 68 13.23 15.15 -21.33
C THR A 68 12.83 13.67 -21.26
N PHE A 69 13.45 12.88 -22.12
CA PHE A 69 13.37 11.42 -22.18
C PHE A 69 14.56 10.79 -21.48
N THR A 70 14.58 9.47 -21.38
CA THR A 70 15.72 8.73 -20.81
C THR A 70 16.99 8.87 -21.67
N PHE A 71 16.85 9.17 -22.96
CA PHE A 71 17.95 9.32 -23.90
C PHE A 71 18.39 10.76 -24.16
N GLY A 72 17.67 11.77 -23.66
CA GLY A 72 18.02 13.17 -23.90
C GLY A 72 16.82 14.12 -23.84
N THR A 73 17.09 15.42 -23.98
CA THR A 73 16.06 16.47 -23.96
C THR A 73 15.72 16.90 -25.38
N VAL A 74 14.45 16.73 -25.75
CA VAL A 74 13.96 17.00 -27.10
C VAL A 74 13.11 18.27 -27.08
N GLU A 75 13.50 19.27 -27.84
CA GLU A 75 12.67 20.44 -28.15
C GLU A 75 12.14 20.34 -29.58
N PHE A 76 10.82 20.38 -29.74
CA PHE A 76 10.14 20.20 -31.02
C PHE A 76 8.94 21.15 -31.16
N MET A 77 8.58 21.46 -32.41
CA MET A 77 7.40 22.24 -32.74
C MET A 77 6.18 21.34 -32.98
N ARG A 78 5.00 21.81 -32.54
CA ARG A 78 3.73 21.10 -32.72
C ARG A 78 2.59 22.05 -33.05
N ARG A 79 1.58 21.56 -33.76
CA ARG A 79 0.40 22.36 -34.17
C ARG A 79 -0.72 22.22 -33.15
N ARG A 80 -1.29 23.35 -32.72
CA ARG A 80 -2.60 23.36 -32.07
C ARG A 80 -3.68 23.46 -33.14
N LEU A 81 -4.66 22.56 -33.11
CA LEU A 81 -5.78 22.58 -34.04
C LEU A 81 -7.02 23.20 -33.39
N LYS A 82 -7.78 23.96 -34.18
CA LYS A 82 -9.08 24.53 -33.80
C LYS A 82 -10.13 24.33 -34.88
N LYS A 83 -11.38 24.18 -34.47
CA LYS A 83 -12.58 24.15 -35.31
C LYS A 83 -13.72 24.85 -34.56
N LYS A 84 -14.60 25.56 -35.28
CA LYS A 84 -15.69 26.32 -34.67
C LYS A 84 -16.61 25.39 -33.89
N GLY A 85 -16.88 25.70 -32.62
CA GLY A 85 -17.69 24.87 -31.73
C GLY A 85 -16.92 23.74 -31.02
N GLU A 86 -15.66 23.50 -31.38
CA GLU A 86 -14.84 22.43 -30.82
C GLU A 86 -13.70 22.96 -29.94
N LYS A 87 -13.31 22.19 -28.93
CA LYS A 87 -12.18 22.52 -28.07
C LYS A 87 -10.86 22.34 -28.83
N SER A 88 -9.99 23.34 -28.78
CA SER A 88 -8.66 23.23 -29.40
C SER A 88 -7.78 22.22 -28.68
N PHE A 89 -6.94 21.48 -29.41
CA PHE A 89 -6.04 20.47 -28.85
C PHE A 89 -4.74 20.34 -29.67
N PHE A 90 -3.79 19.55 -29.15
CA PHE A 90 -2.54 19.20 -29.84
C PHE A 90 -2.60 17.72 -30.24
N PRO A 91 -2.73 17.37 -31.54
CA PRO A 91 -2.84 15.98 -31.98
C PRO A 91 -1.63 15.13 -31.57
N LEU A 92 -0.42 15.68 -31.75
CA LEU A 92 0.83 15.00 -31.40
C LEU A 92 0.87 14.62 -29.90
N ASP A 93 0.45 15.52 -29.01
CA ASP A 93 0.40 15.24 -27.57
C ASP A 93 -0.50 14.06 -27.24
N ASN A 94 -1.68 14.01 -27.86
CA ASN A 94 -2.67 12.98 -27.57
C ASN A 94 -2.16 11.59 -27.96
N ILE A 95 -1.52 11.48 -29.13
CA ILE A 95 -0.98 10.21 -29.62
C ILE A 95 0.25 9.78 -28.82
N CYS A 96 1.13 10.72 -28.47
CA CYS A 96 2.32 10.42 -27.69
C CYS A 96 2.06 10.31 -26.17
N GLY A 97 0.82 10.57 -25.71
CA GLY A 97 0.47 10.56 -24.29
C GLY A 97 1.13 11.66 -23.46
N PHE A 98 1.46 12.81 -24.08
CA PHE A 98 2.16 13.89 -23.40
C PHE A 98 1.20 14.80 -22.62
N ASN A 99 1.06 14.59 -21.32
CA ASN A 99 0.14 15.39 -20.50
C ASN A 99 0.53 16.87 -20.43
N LYS A 100 -0.45 17.74 -20.18
CA LYS A 100 -0.23 19.18 -20.08
C LYS A 100 0.79 19.52 -19.00
N SER A 101 1.70 20.44 -19.31
CA SER A 101 2.74 20.95 -18.40
C SER A 101 3.79 19.92 -17.94
N GLU A 102 3.77 18.69 -18.45
CA GLU A 102 4.81 17.70 -18.16
C GLU A 102 6.06 17.99 -19.00
N ARG A 103 7.20 18.04 -18.30
CA ARG A 103 8.54 18.24 -18.86
C ARG A 103 9.34 16.94 -19.00
N TYR A 104 8.86 15.85 -18.42
CA TYR A 104 9.56 14.56 -18.39
C TYR A 104 8.66 13.48 -18.96
N SER A 105 9.22 12.61 -19.78
CA SER A 105 8.49 11.45 -20.32
C SER A 105 7.96 10.53 -19.22
N THR A 106 6.88 9.80 -19.50
CA THR A 106 6.26 8.87 -18.55
C THR A 106 7.23 7.80 -18.05
N LEU A 107 8.07 7.25 -18.93
CA LEU A 107 9.08 6.26 -18.56
C LEU A 107 10.11 6.83 -17.58
N LEU A 108 10.61 8.03 -17.84
CA LEU A 108 11.57 8.69 -16.95
C LEU A 108 10.93 9.00 -15.58
N GLN A 109 9.68 9.47 -15.56
CA GLN A 109 8.93 9.69 -14.32
C GLN A 109 8.79 8.39 -13.51
N LYS A 110 8.42 7.28 -14.16
CA LYS A 110 8.33 5.95 -13.55
C LYS A 110 9.66 5.51 -12.94
N GLN A 111 10.75 5.58 -13.71
CA GLN A 111 12.08 5.17 -13.25
C GLN A 111 12.56 6.00 -12.05
N VAL A 112 12.39 7.33 -12.10
CA VAL A 112 12.72 8.21 -10.96
C VAL A 112 11.87 7.87 -9.73
N ALA A 113 10.56 7.63 -9.91
CA ALA A 113 9.68 7.21 -8.83
C ALA A 113 10.09 5.87 -8.21
N GLU A 114 10.53 4.90 -9.02
CA GLU A 114 11.00 3.62 -8.53
C GLU A 114 12.34 3.73 -7.78
N LEU A 115 13.25 4.59 -8.22
CA LEU A 115 14.55 4.83 -7.57
C LEU A 115 14.39 5.49 -6.19
N VAL A 116 13.46 6.44 -6.05
CA VAL A 116 13.24 7.10 -4.76
C VAL A 116 12.72 6.14 -3.69
N THR A 117 12.23 4.95 -4.01
CA THR A 117 11.85 3.96 -2.98
C THR A 117 13.06 3.46 -2.19
N GLY A 118 14.26 3.48 -2.78
CA GLY A 118 15.51 3.02 -2.17
C GLY A 118 16.45 4.13 -1.70
N SER A 119 16.23 5.38 -2.11
CA SER A 119 17.15 6.49 -1.83
C SER A 119 16.43 7.81 -1.53
N VAL A 120 17.13 8.77 -0.91
CA VAL A 120 16.61 10.12 -0.68
C VAL A 120 16.63 10.95 -1.96
N TYR A 121 15.79 11.99 -2.05
CA TYR A 121 15.63 12.78 -3.28
C TYR A 121 16.94 13.38 -3.82
N ARG A 122 17.85 13.79 -2.93
CA ARG A 122 19.18 14.27 -3.33
C ARG A 122 20.05 13.17 -3.94
N GLY A 123 20.03 11.97 -3.37
CA GLY A 123 20.77 10.84 -3.91
C GLY A 123 20.24 10.38 -5.27
N VAL A 124 18.92 10.44 -5.48
CA VAL A 124 18.34 10.17 -6.81
C VAL A 124 18.68 11.28 -7.81
N ALA A 125 18.60 12.55 -7.40
CA ALA A 125 19.02 13.68 -8.23
C ALA A 125 20.49 13.58 -8.66
N GLU A 126 21.37 13.21 -7.73
CA GLU A 126 22.79 12.96 -8.00
C GLU A 126 22.98 11.78 -8.96
N ALA A 127 22.29 10.66 -8.74
CA ALA A 127 22.35 9.50 -9.63
C ALA A 127 21.88 9.83 -11.05
N VAL A 128 20.76 10.56 -11.20
CA VAL A 128 20.29 11.02 -12.51
C VAL A 128 21.35 11.90 -13.18
N THR A 129 21.87 12.89 -12.45
CA THR A 129 22.86 13.84 -13.00
C THR A 129 24.17 13.15 -13.41
N LYS A 130 24.57 12.05 -12.76
CA LYS A 130 25.80 11.30 -13.10
C LYS A 130 25.60 10.26 -14.21
N LEU A 131 24.40 9.72 -14.36
CA LEU A 131 24.13 8.58 -15.24
C LEU A 131 23.39 8.97 -16.53
N THR A 132 22.96 10.22 -16.65
CA THR A 132 22.29 10.74 -17.85
C THR A 132 22.94 12.04 -18.31
N SER A 133 22.63 12.46 -19.55
CA SER A 133 23.10 13.72 -20.15
C SER A 133 22.41 14.97 -19.62
N PHE A 134 21.50 14.84 -18.66
CA PHE A 134 20.72 15.94 -18.11
C PHE A 134 20.74 15.90 -16.59
N SER A 135 20.60 17.08 -15.97
CA SER A 135 20.50 17.18 -14.53
C SER A 135 19.05 17.26 -14.05
N MET A 136 18.82 16.82 -12.82
CA MET A 136 17.53 16.93 -12.16
C MET A 136 17.71 17.43 -10.74
N SER A 137 17.00 18.50 -10.37
CA SER A 137 17.02 18.97 -8.98
C SER A 137 16.29 18.00 -8.05
N HIS A 138 16.70 17.95 -6.78
CA HIS A 138 15.97 17.18 -5.76
C HIS A 138 14.53 17.66 -5.56
N GLY A 139 14.24 18.94 -5.85
CA GLY A 139 12.88 19.48 -5.86
C GLY A 139 12.04 18.92 -7.02
N THR A 140 12.65 18.79 -8.20
CA THR A 140 12.04 18.13 -9.36
C THR A 140 11.73 16.67 -9.06
N VAL A 141 12.67 15.94 -8.47
CA VAL A 141 12.44 14.56 -7.99
C VAL A 141 11.23 14.52 -7.07
N GLY A 142 11.14 15.43 -6.10
CA GLY A 142 9.99 15.55 -5.21
C GLY A 142 8.66 15.82 -5.92
N ASN A 143 8.65 16.61 -7.00
CA ASN A 143 7.46 16.87 -7.81
C ASN A 143 7.04 15.65 -8.62
N ILE A 144 8.00 14.89 -9.18
CA ILE A 144 7.73 13.61 -9.86
C ILE A 144 7.10 12.63 -8.87
N VAL A 145 7.64 12.52 -7.65
CA VAL A 145 7.07 11.67 -6.61
C VAL A 145 5.63 12.01 -6.30
N LYS A 146 5.31 13.31 -6.15
CA LYS A 146 3.93 13.74 -5.92
C LYS A 146 3.03 13.38 -7.10
N SER A 147 3.46 13.67 -8.33
CA SER A 147 2.70 13.39 -9.55
C SER A 147 2.43 11.89 -9.73
N VAL A 148 3.48 11.06 -9.70
CA VAL A 148 3.37 9.60 -9.89
C VAL A 148 2.60 8.96 -8.73
N GLY A 149 2.85 9.40 -7.50
CA GLY A 149 2.12 8.91 -6.33
C GLY A 149 0.63 9.26 -6.38
N GLU A 150 0.27 10.45 -6.86
CA GLU A 150 -1.13 10.83 -7.06
C GLU A 150 -1.80 9.97 -8.14
N LYS A 151 -1.15 9.78 -9.29
CA LYS A 151 -1.67 8.92 -10.37
C LYS A 151 -1.88 7.49 -9.89
N GLN A 152 -0.93 6.93 -9.13
CA GLN A 152 -1.06 5.60 -8.53
C GLN A 152 -2.18 5.53 -7.49
N ALA A 153 -2.30 6.52 -6.60
CA ALA A 153 -3.37 6.55 -5.60
C ALA A 153 -4.76 6.71 -6.25
N GLN A 154 -4.86 7.51 -7.31
CA GLN A 154 -6.10 7.69 -8.07
C GLN A 154 -6.47 6.41 -8.82
N TRP A 155 -5.52 5.76 -9.48
CA TRP A 155 -5.74 4.49 -10.15
C TRP A 155 -6.22 3.42 -9.17
N GLU A 156 -5.57 3.29 -8.01
CA GLU A 156 -6.01 2.35 -6.95
C GLU A 156 -7.43 2.67 -6.47
N LYS A 157 -7.72 3.94 -6.20
CA LYS A 157 -9.04 4.40 -5.77
C LYS A 157 -10.13 4.04 -6.78
N GLN A 158 -9.88 4.24 -8.07
CA GLN A 158 -10.82 3.92 -9.14
C GLN A 158 -11.11 2.43 -9.22
N ASN A 159 -10.06 1.59 -9.15
CA ASN A 159 -10.25 0.15 -9.13
C ASN A 159 -11.08 -0.29 -7.91
N LEU A 160 -10.80 0.26 -6.73
CA LEU A 160 -11.59 -0.01 -5.52
C LEU A 160 -13.06 0.41 -5.68
N GLU A 161 -13.32 1.60 -6.20
CA GLU A 161 -14.69 2.09 -6.47
C GLU A 161 -15.41 1.20 -7.50
N GLU A 162 -14.72 0.74 -8.54
CA GLU A 162 -15.27 -0.21 -9.52
C GLU A 162 -15.63 -1.54 -8.85
N TYR A 163 -14.78 -2.07 -7.97
CA TYR A 163 -15.01 -3.32 -7.26
C TYR A 163 -16.13 -3.25 -6.21
N GLU A 164 -16.32 -2.10 -5.56
CA GLU A 164 -17.49 -1.88 -4.67
C GLU A 164 -18.81 -1.91 -5.45
N VAL A 165 -18.74 -1.56 -6.73
CA VAL A 165 -19.89 -1.40 -7.60
C VAL A 165 -20.19 -2.73 -8.29
N ALA A 166 -19.24 -3.36 -8.97
CA ALA A 166 -19.42 -4.66 -9.55
C ALA A 166 -18.25 -5.57 -9.18
N LEU A 167 -18.58 -6.73 -8.59
CA LEU A 167 -17.59 -7.78 -8.44
C LEU A 167 -17.20 -8.30 -9.83
N PRO A 168 -15.91 -8.60 -10.06
CA PRO A 168 -15.48 -9.29 -11.28
C PRO A 168 -16.28 -10.59 -11.47
N GLU A 169 -16.53 -10.94 -12.74
CA GLU A 169 -17.26 -12.18 -13.09
C GLU A 169 -16.50 -13.44 -12.63
N GLU A 170 -15.17 -13.37 -12.61
CA GLU A 170 -14.30 -14.45 -12.17
C GLU A 170 -13.57 -14.06 -10.88
N GLN A 171 -13.82 -14.81 -9.82
CA GLN A 171 -13.07 -14.77 -8.57
C GLN A 171 -12.18 -16.00 -8.46
N LYS A 172 -10.99 -15.82 -7.91
CA LYS A 172 -10.02 -16.89 -7.78
C LYS A 172 -10.29 -17.74 -6.53
N GLU A 173 -10.36 -19.05 -6.71
CA GLU A 173 -10.32 -19.99 -5.58
C GLU A 173 -8.86 -20.33 -5.22
N VAL A 174 -8.54 -20.24 -3.93
CA VAL A 174 -7.22 -20.65 -3.40
C VAL A 174 -7.40 -21.45 -2.12
N PRO A 175 -6.52 -22.42 -1.81
CA PRO A 175 -6.67 -23.19 -0.59
C PRO A 175 -6.40 -22.35 0.67
N PHE A 176 -5.48 -21.38 0.57
CA PHE A 176 -5.02 -20.57 1.69
C PHE A 176 -4.79 -19.11 1.30
N LEU A 177 -5.15 -18.21 2.21
CA LEU A 177 -4.71 -16.81 2.19
C LEU A 177 -4.06 -16.43 3.53
N LEU A 178 -2.97 -15.69 3.44
CA LEU A 178 -2.31 -15.04 4.57
C LEU A 178 -2.66 -13.55 4.55
N VAL A 179 -3.24 -13.04 5.63
CA VAL A 179 -3.66 -11.64 5.76
C VAL A 179 -2.96 -11.01 6.96
N GLU A 180 -1.92 -10.21 6.73
CA GLU A 180 -1.14 -9.61 7.82
C GLU A 180 -1.40 -8.10 7.90
N GLY A 181 -1.67 -7.59 9.10
CA GLY A 181 -1.93 -6.17 9.35
C GLY A 181 -0.94 -5.56 10.34
N ASP A 182 -0.43 -4.35 10.05
CA ASP A 182 0.54 -3.65 10.90
C ASP A 182 0.54 -2.12 10.67
N GLY A 183 0.99 -1.36 11.67
CA GLY A 183 1.08 0.10 11.67
C GLY A 183 2.51 0.64 11.72
N ILE A 184 2.81 1.64 10.88
CA ILE A 184 4.11 2.30 10.82
C ILE A 184 4.00 3.77 11.21
N VAL A 185 4.56 4.12 12.36
CA VAL A 185 4.67 5.54 12.74
C VAL A 185 5.88 6.20 12.06
N ILE A 186 5.66 7.30 11.35
CA ILE A 186 6.70 8.14 10.73
C ILE A 186 6.66 9.58 11.29
N LYS A 187 7.76 10.32 11.10
CA LYS A 187 7.82 11.74 11.50
C LYS A 187 7.13 12.61 10.46
N GLY A 188 6.09 13.32 10.88
CA GLY A 188 5.39 14.34 10.10
C GLY A 188 6.02 15.73 10.27
N LYS A 189 5.71 16.65 9.35
CA LYS A 189 6.10 18.07 9.47
C LYS A 189 5.52 18.70 10.76
N GLY A 190 6.27 19.62 11.37
CA GLY A 190 5.83 20.33 12.58
C GLY A 190 5.76 19.45 13.83
N LYS A 191 6.64 18.45 13.96
CA LYS A 191 6.68 17.47 15.07
C LYS A 191 5.41 16.61 15.23
N ARG A 192 4.52 16.60 14.24
CA ARG A 192 3.38 15.67 14.18
C ARG A 192 3.88 14.25 13.88
N LYS A 193 3.11 13.25 14.30
CA LYS A 193 3.31 11.86 13.89
C LYS A 193 2.29 11.55 12.80
N GLU A 194 2.71 10.85 11.77
CA GLU A 194 1.82 10.22 10.81
C GLU A 194 1.94 8.71 10.99
N GLU A 195 0.85 7.98 10.79
CA GLU A 195 0.84 6.53 10.87
C GLU A 195 0.39 5.95 9.54
N ILE A 196 1.14 4.98 9.03
CA ILE A 196 0.81 4.23 7.83
C ILE A 196 0.23 2.90 8.30
N HIS A 197 -1.08 2.75 8.18
CA HIS A 197 -1.77 1.50 8.44
C HIS A 197 -1.68 0.63 7.19
N ARG A 198 -1.30 -0.63 7.35
CA ARG A 198 -1.03 -1.53 6.23
C ARG A 198 -1.69 -2.87 6.44
N VAL A 199 -2.20 -3.41 5.35
CA VAL A 199 -2.67 -4.79 5.24
C VAL A 199 -1.98 -5.41 4.04
N GLN A 200 -1.46 -6.61 4.19
CA GLN A 200 -0.91 -7.39 3.09
C GLN A 200 -1.63 -8.73 2.99
N ILE A 201 -1.91 -9.15 1.76
CA ILE A 201 -2.62 -10.40 1.46
C ILE A 201 -1.68 -11.23 0.57
N ALA A 202 -1.56 -12.53 0.83
CA ALA A 202 -0.75 -13.42 0.01
C ALA A 202 -1.32 -14.83 -0.08
N GLU A 203 -1.10 -15.50 -1.21
CA GLU A 203 -1.56 -16.87 -1.48
C GLU A 203 -0.63 -17.94 -0.86
N GLY A 204 0.09 -17.58 0.20
CA GLY A 204 1.09 -18.42 0.85
C GLY A 204 2.54 -17.96 0.61
N VAL A 205 3.48 -18.86 0.87
CA VAL A 205 4.91 -18.59 0.86
C VAL A 205 5.63 -19.60 -0.03
N THR A 206 6.39 -19.09 -0.99
CA THR A 206 7.34 -19.87 -1.79
C THR A 206 8.71 -19.87 -1.13
N THR A 207 9.41 -21.00 -1.17
CA THR A 207 10.75 -21.15 -0.60
C THR A 207 11.74 -21.47 -1.72
N SER A 208 12.79 -20.66 -1.86
CA SER A 208 13.93 -20.91 -2.75
C SER A 208 15.20 -20.94 -1.91
N GLY A 209 15.72 -22.14 -1.66
CA GLY A 209 16.80 -22.38 -0.69
C GLY A 209 16.41 -21.89 0.72
N LYS A 210 17.20 -20.97 1.29
CA LYS A 210 16.92 -20.36 2.60
C LYS A 210 15.97 -19.15 2.52
N ARG A 211 15.66 -18.64 1.33
CA ARG A 211 14.83 -17.44 1.15
C ARG A 211 13.37 -17.81 1.00
N LYS A 212 12.52 -17.12 1.75
CA LYS A 212 11.07 -17.20 1.68
C LYS A 212 10.53 -15.95 0.99
N LYS A 213 9.58 -16.10 0.07
CA LYS A 213 8.90 -15.01 -0.63
C LYS A 213 7.40 -15.25 -0.63
N LEU A 214 6.61 -14.20 -0.35
CA LEU A 214 5.16 -14.27 -0.49
C LEU A 214 4.77 -14.60 -1.93
N LYS A 215 3.79 -15.48 -2.08
CA LYS A 215 3.17 -15.79 -3.37
C LYS A 215 2.09 -14.74 -3.66
N ASN A 216 2.20 -14.07 -4.81
CA ASN A 216 1.27 -13.05 -5.29
C ASN A 216 0.82 -12.05 -4.21
N PRO A 217 1.76 -11.32 -3.58
CA PRO A 217 1.40 -10.43 -2.50
C PRO A 217 0.68 -9.18 -3.01
N ILE A 218 -0.43 -8.85 -2.36
CA ILE A 218 -1.14 -7.58 -2.48
C ILE A 218 -0.80 -6.73 -1.25
N PHE A 219 -0.58 -5.44 -1.46
CA PHE A 219 -0.29 -4.47 -0.41
C PHE A 219 -1.31 -3.36 -0.46
N VAL A 220 -1.94 -3.10 0.68
CA VAL A 220 -2.94 -2.06 0.86
C VAL A 220 -2.53 -1.20 2.03
N SER A 221 -2.68 0.12 1.90
CA SER A 221 -2.40 1.04 3.00
C SER A 221 -3.37 2.20 3.12
N SER A 222 -3.35 2.80 4.31
CA SER A 222 -4.03 4.05 4.62
C SER A 222 -3.23 4.88 5.60
N LEU A 223 -3.18 6.19 5.35
CA LEU A 223 -2.74 7.17 6.35
C LEU A 223 -3.90 7.76 7.16
N LYS A 224 -5.15 7.34 6.89
CA LYS A 224 -6.33 7.85 7.61
C LYS A 224 -6.59 7.08 8.89
N SER A 225 -6.67 5.76 8.80
CA SER A 225 -6.91 4.87 9.94
C SER A 225 -6.68 3.41 9.57
N ALA A 226 -6.52 2.54 10.58
CA ALA A 226 -6.51 1.09 10.40
C ALA A 226 -7.80 0.58 9.76
N LYS A 227 -8.95 1.17 10.14
CA LYS A 227 -10.26 0.84 9.58
C LYS A 227 -10.30 1.06 8.06
N ASP A 228 -9.84 2.21 7.57
CA ASP A 228 -9.79 2.51 6.12
C ASP A 228 -8.86 1.52 5.38
N ALA A 229 -7.75 1.10 5.99
CA ALA A 229 -6.88 0.07 5.39
C ALA A 229 -7.57 -1.31 5.32
N TRP A 230 -8.29 -1.71 6.38
CA TRP A 230 -9.06 -2.96 6.40
C TRP A 230 -10.26 -2.95 5.45
N GLU A 231 -10.95 -1.82 5.31
CA GLU A 231 -12.06 -1.66 4.34
C GLU A 231 -11.55 -1.83 2.91
N LYS A 232 -10.43 -1.21 2.55
CA LYS A 232 -9.78 -1.44 1.26
C LYS A 232 -9.37 -2.90 1.06
N ALA A 233 -8.80 -3.53 2.09
CA ALA A 233 -8.41 -4.94 2.03
C ALA A 233 -9.63 -5.86 1.84
N ALA A 234 -10.77 -5.55 2.48
CA ALA A 234 -12.02 -6.27 2.32
C ALA A 234 -12.55 -6.18 0.88
N ILE A 235 -12.49 -4.99 0.26
CA ILE A 235 -12.85 -4.81 -1.16
C ILE A 235 -11.95 -5.67 -2.04
N TYR A 236 -10.63 -5.64 -1.83
CA TYR A 236 -9.70 -6.47 -2.59
C TYR A 236 -9.96 -7.97 -2.42
N LEU A 237 -10.15 -8.45 -1.18
CA LEU A 237 -10.48 -9.85 -0.90
C LEU A 237 -11.76 -10.26 -1.62
N GLY A 238 -12.82 -9.47 -1.44
CA GLY A 238 -14.13 -9.73 -2.05
C GLY A 238 -14.14 -9.60 -3.57
N SER A 239 -13.26 -8.81 -4.19
CA SER A 239 -13.22 -8.69 -5.65
C SER A 239 -12.30 -9.68 -6.34
N HIS A 240 -11.31 -10.25 -5.65
CA HIS A 240 -10.32 -11.12 -6.28
C HIS A 240 -10.47 -12.59 -5.92
N TYR A 241 -11.12 -12.93 -4.80
CA TYR A 241 -11.16 -14.29 -4.28
C TYR A 241 -12.56 -14.77 -3.91
N ASP A 242 -12.85 -16.03 -4.23
CA ASP A 242 -13.94 -16.77 -3.58
C ASP A 242 -13.39 -17.44 -2.33
N LEU A 243 -13.83 -16.97 -1.17
CA LEU A 243 -13.33 -17.42 0.12
C LEU A 243 -14.08 -18.63 0.68
N LYS A 244 -15.16 -19.09 0.04
CA LYS A 244 -16.03 -20.16 0.55
C LYS A 244 -15.28 -21.44 0.91
N ASN A 245 -14.30 -21.81 0.09
CA ASN A 245 -13.45 -22.99 0.28
C ASN A 245 -12.03 -22.65 0.76
N THR A 246 -11.76 -21.39 1.07
CA THR A 246 -10.43 -20.87 1.42
C THR A 246 -10.26 -20.81 2.93
N VAL A 247 -9.16 -21.36 3.45
CA VAL A 247 -8.73 -21.14 4.85
C VAL A 247 -7.94 -19.83 4.90
N VAL A 248 -8.40 -18.87 5.70
CA VAL A 248 -7.76 -17.56 5.82
C VAL A 248 -7.04 -17.47 7.17
N ILE A 249 -5.76 -17.15 7.13
CA ILE A 249 -4.94 -16.99 8.33
C ILE A 249 -4.57 -15.53 8.46
N SER A 250 -5.02 -14.87 9.52
CA SER A 250 -4.64 -13.49 9.80
C SER A 250 -3.58 -13.38 10.88
N ASN A 251 -2.68 -12.40 10.74
CA ASN A 251 -1.64 -12.11 11.72
C ASN A 251 -1.50 -10.61 11.98
N THR A 252 -1.59 -10.22 13.25
CA THR A 252 -1.52 -8.80 13.64
C THR A 252 -0.91 -8.63 15.03
N ASP A 253 -0.60 -7.39 15.42
CA ASP A 253 -0.07 -7.08 16.75
C ASP A 253 -1.12 -7.05 17.88
N GLY A 254 -2.41 -7.16 17.55
CA GLY A 254 -3.53 -7.07 18.50
C GLY A 254 -3.79 -5.64 19.03
N GLY A 255 -3.18 -4.63 18.42
CA GLY A 255 -3.38 -3.21 18.72
C GLY A 255 -4.77 -2.71 18.35
N SER A 256 -5.03 -1.43 18.61
CA SER A 256 -6.30 -0.79 18.23
C SER A 256 -6.50 -0.83 16.72
N GLY A 257 -7.59 -1.43 16.25
CA GLY A 257 -7.88 -1.60 14.82
C GLY A 257 -7.15 -2.78 14.17
N TYR A 258 -6.49 -3.62 14.96
CA TYR A 258 -5.77 -4.81 14.52
C TYR A 258 -6.13 -6.03 15.37
N ARG A 259 -7.33 -6.06 15.97
CA ARG A 259 -7.78 -7.20 16.76
C ARG A 259 -8.30 -8.32 15.86
N ALA A 260 -8.55 -9.48 16.46
CA ALA A 260 -9.12 -10.63 15.77
C ALA A 260 -10.45 -10.27 15.10
N GLU A 261 -11.29 -9.47 15.78
CA GLU A 261 -12.60 -9.06 15.29
C GLU A 261 -12.50 -8.09 14.10
N ASP A 262 -11.51 -7.20 14.11
CA ASP A 262 -11.24 -6.29 12.99
C ASP A 262 -10.87 -7.08 11.72
N CYS A 263 -10.00 -8.10 11.88
CA CYS A 263 -9.63 -9.01 10.79
C CYS A 263 -10.83 -9.80 10.29
N ALA A 264 -11.60 -10.40 11.20
CA ALA A 264 -12.76 -11.22 10.85
C ALA A 264 -13.82 -10.42 10.09
N MET A 265 -14.03 -9.16 10.47
CA MET A 265 -14.94 -8.26 9.77
C MET A 265 -14.49 -7.98 8.33
N ALA A 266 -13.19 -7.77 8.10
CA ALA A 266 -12.65 -7.50 6.77
C ALA A 266 -12.60 -8.76 5.88
N ILE A 267 -12.35 -9.93 6.46
CA ILE A 267 -12.29 -11.21 5.74
C ILE A 267 -13.70 -11.69 5.36
N GLY A 268 -14.67 -11.54 6.26
CA GLY A 268 -16.04 -12.01 6.02
C GLY A 268 -16.15 -13.53 6.07
N VAL A 269 -17.05 -14.09 5.25
CA VAL A 269 -17.35 -15.52 5.23
C VAL A 269 -16.26 -16.26 4.46
N CYS A 270 -15.61 -17.23 5.11
CA CYS A 270 -14.64 -18.13 4.52
C CYS A 270 -14.81 -19.55 5.07
N LYS A 271 -14.06 -20.53 4.55
CA LYS A 271 -14.10 -21.92 5.05
C LYS A 271 -13.74 -21.99 6.53
N GLU A 272 -12.66 -21.31 6.90
CA GLU A 272 -12.17 -21.22 8.28
C GLU A 272 -11.29 -19.98 8.41
N HIS A 273 -11.50 -19.18 9.46
CA HIS A 273 -10.65 -18.05 9.79
C HIS A 273 -9.82 -18.37 11.04
N ILE A 274 -8.50 -18.34 10.88
CA ILE A 274 -7.54 -18.60 11.96
C ILE A 274 -6.78 -17.31 12.23
N HIS A 275 -6.96 -16.74 13.42
CA HIS A 275 -6.24 -15.55 13.84
C HIS A 275 -5.02 -15.91 14.70
N GLN A 276 -3.89 -15.27 14.43
CA GLN A 276 -2.69 -15.34 15.25
C GLN A 276 -2.20 -13.96 15.66
N VAL A 277 -1.74 -13.84 16.91
CA VAL A 277 -0.97 -12.67 17.32
C VAL A 277 0.46 -12.78 16.79
N ASP A 278 1.01 -11.68 16.29
CA ASP A 278 2.37 -11.61 15.78
C ASP A 278 3.39 -11.95 16.88
N ARG A 279 4.14 -13.02 16.65
CA ARG A 279 5.18 -13.52 17.55
C ARG A 279 6.27 -12.50 17.82
N TYR A 280 6.59 -11.62 16.87
CA TYR A 280 7.54 -10.55 17.11
C TYR A 280 7.03 -9.61 18.21
N HIS A 281 5.75 -9.23 18.17
CA HIS A 281 5.14 -8.36 19.19
C HIS A 281 5.02 -9.06 20.54
N VAL A 282 4.70 -10.36 20.55
CA VAL A 282 4.73 -11.19 21.77
C VAL A 282 6.13 -11.20 22.38
N HIS A 283 7.16 -11.50 21.59
CA HIS A 283 8.55 -11.52 22.06
C HIS A 283 9.01 -10.14 22.54
N LYS A 284 8.64 -9.06 21.83
CA LYS A 284 8.93 -7.69 22.23
C LYS A 284 8.27 -7.35 23.57
N LYS A 285 7.02 -7.79 23.77
CA LYS A 285 6.29 -7.60 25.03
C LYS A 285 6.99 -8.33 26.17
N ILE A 286 7.32 -9.61 26.00
CA ILE A 286 8.08 -10.40 26.98
C ILE A 286 9.38 -9.69 27.34
N LYS A 287 10.20 -9.34 26.35
CA LYS A 287 11.48 -8.65 26.56
C LYS A 287 11.33 -7.31 27.28
N SER A 288 10.28 -6.54 26.96
CA SER A 288 10.03 -5.26 27.63
C SER A 288 9.56 -5.41 29.07
N ARG A 289 8.67 -6.38 29.34
CA ARG A 289 8.08 -6.61 30.68
C ARG A 289 9.04 -7.34 31.61
N LEU A 290 9.95 -8.13 31.06
CA LEU A 290 10.99 -8.88 31.79
C LEU A 290 12.38 -8.24 31.64
N SER A 291 12.47 -6.93 31.38
CA SER A 291 13.78 -6.27 31.24
C SER A 291 14.64 -6.37 32.50
N TRP A 292 14.01 -6.57 33.66
CA TRP A 292 14.63 -6.77 34.97
C TRP A 292 14.95 -8.24 35.28
N CYS A 293 14.45 -9.19 34.47
CA CYS A 293 14.70 -10.63 34.61
C CYS A 293 14.95 -11.28 33.23
N PRO A 294 16.02 -10.86 32.52
CA PRO A 294 16.28 -11.28 31.15
C PRO A 294 16.55 -12.79 31.00
N GLU A 295 17.04 -13.47 32.04
CA GLU A 295 17.30 -14.91 32.01
C GLU A 295 16.03 -15.75 31.83
N MET A 296 14.86 -15.22 32.21
CA MET A 296 13.56 -15.89 32.09
C MET A 296 12.88 -15.67 30.73
N GLU A 297 13.42 -14.81 29.87
CA GLU A 297 12.89 -14.57 28.52
C GLU A 297 12.90 -15.85 27.67
N LEU A 298 14.01 -16.61 27.70
CA LEU A 298 14.14 -17.84 26.90
C LEU A 298 13.27 -19.00 27.43
N PRO A 299 13.24 -19.30 28.74
CA PRO A 299 12.28 -20.25 29.32
C PRO A 299 10.83 -19.96 28.94
N LEU A 300 10.38 -18.70 29.08
CA LEU A 300 9.00 -18.33 28.76
C LEU A 300 8.69 -18.50 27.28
N LYS A 301 9.62 -18.15 26.38
CA LYS A 301 9.46 -18.39 24.94
C LYS A 301 9.40 -19.88 24.59
N LYS A 302 10.14 -20.74 25.30
CA LYS A 302 10.08 -22.20 25.10
C LYS A 302 8.73 -22.76 25.54
N ALA A 303 8.22 -22.33 26.70
CA ALA A 303 6.88 -22.71 27.17
C ALA A 303 5.77 -22.24 26.22
N LEU A 304 5.87 -21.02 25.69
CA LEU A 304 4.96 -20.54 24.64
C LEU A 304 5.05 -21.36 23.35
N TRP A 305 6.24 -21.87 23.01
CA TRP A 305 6.41 -22.71 21.83
C TRP A 305 5.77 -24.08 21.97
N SER A 306 5.77 -24.69 23.16
CA SER A 306 5.09 -25.96 23.44
C SER A 306 3.57 -25.82 23.48
N TYR A 307 3.05 -24.59 23.59
CA TYR A 307 1.61 -24.32 23.71
C TYR A 307 0.98 -25.06 24.89
N ASP A 308 1.66 -25.02 26.03
CA ASP A 308 1.22 -25.59 27.30
C ASP A 308 1.13 -24.49 28.35
N TRP A 309 -0.08 -24.28 28.90
CA TRP A 309 -0.32 -23.23 29.89
C TRP A 309 0.31 -23.56 31.23
N ASP A 310 0.36 -24.84 31.61
CA ASP A 310 0.93 -25.25 32.89
C ASP A 310 2.43 -24.97 32.93
N SER A 311 3.15 -25.27 31.84
CA SER A 311 4.54 -24.86 31.65
C SER A 311 4.73 -23.33 31.72
N ILE A 312 3.79 -22.54 31.20
CA ILE A 312 3.86 -21.06 31.26
C ILE A 312 3.64 -20.60 32.71
N ALA A 313 2.66 -21.14 33.41
CA ALA A 313 2.36 -20.81 34.80
C ALA A 313 3.57 -21.06 35.70
N ILE A 314 4.21 -22.23 35.59
CA ILE A 314 5.45 -22.56 36.33
C ILE A 314 6.55 -21.52 36.09
N VAL A 315 6.72 -21.09 34.83
CA VAL A 315 7.72 -20.08 34.47
C VAL A 315 7.36 -18.72 35.06
N LEU A 316 6.08 -18.33 35.04
CA LEU A 316 5.60 -17.08 35.65
C LEU A 316 5.78 -17.08 37.17
N ASP A 317 5.49 -18.19 37.86
CA ASP A 317 5.71 -18.35 39.30
C ASP A 317 7.20 -18.23 39.65
N THR A 318 8.07 -18.81 38.82
CA THR A 318 9.52 -18.68 38.96
C THR A 318 9.99 -17.23 38.74
N ILE A 319 9.34 -16.48 37.84
CA ILE A 319 9.62 -15.05 37.67
C ILE A 319 9.15 -14.27 38.89
N GLU A 320 8.00 -14.61 39.46
CA GLU A 320 7.48 -13.97 40.67
C GLU A 320 8.43 -14.15 41.86
N SER A 321 9.01 -15.34 42.05
CA SER A 321 9.99 -15.59 43.12
C SER A 321 11.31 -14.83 42.98
N LYS A 322 11.55 -14.21 41.81
CA LYS A 322 12.75 -13.41 41.50
C LYS A 322 12.53 -11.91 41.68
N ILE A 323 11.32 -11.48 42.04
CA ILE A 323 11.00 -10.08 42.27
C ILE A 323 11.83 -9.55 43.45
N SER A 324 12.47 -8.40 43.26
CA SER A 324 13.25 -7.76 44.33
C SER A 324 12.35 -7.00 45.29
N LEU A 325 12.68 -7.02 46.58
CA LEU A 325 11.95 -6.27 47.61
C LEU A 325 11.98 -4.75 47.34
N GLU A 326 13.08 -4.24 46.76
CA GLU A 326 13.26 -2.82 46.48
C GLU A 326 12.38 -2.31 45.33
N GLN A 327 11.99 -3.18 44.38
CA GLN A 327 11.20 -2.82 43.19
C GLN A 327 9.92 -3.64 43.08
N GLU A 328 9.44 -4.19 44.20
CA GLU A 328 8.37 -5.19 44.23
C GLU A 328 7.12 -4.72 43.48
N LYS A 329 6.67 -3.50 43.77
CA LYS A 329 5.46 -2.92 43.19
C LYS A 329 5.54 -2.84 41.65
N ASP A 330 6.64 -2.36 41.11
CA ASP A 330 6.81 -2.13 39.68
C ASP A 330 6.99 -3.47 38.94
N GLN A 331 7.86 -4.34 39.45
CA GLN A 331 8.12 -5.66 38.84
C GLN A 331 6.89 -6.57 38.88
N LYS A 332 6.13 -6.55 39.98
CA LYS A 332 4.88 -7.29 40.11
C LYS A 332 3.80 -6.79 39.14
N GLU A 333 3.69 -5.47 38.95
CA GLU A 333 2.76 -4.92 37.95
C GLU A 333 3.17 -5.31 36.53
N GLU A 334 4.46 -5.24 36.20
CA GLU A 334 4.97 -5.66 34.89
C GLU A 334 4.70 -7.15 34.61
N LEU A 335 4.89 -8.02 35.61
CA LEU A 335 4.56 -9.45 35.53
C LEU A 335 3.05 -9.68 35.38
N ARG A 336 2.21 -8.99 36.18
CA ARG A 336 0.75 -9.05 36.08
C ARG A 336 0.26 -8.66 34.69
N LEU A 337 0.81 -7.58 34.13
CA LEU A 337 0.48 -7.11 32.78
C LEU A 337 0.94 -8.07 31.69
N LEU A 338 2.04 -8.80 31.91
CA LEU A 338 2.50 -9.85 31.00
C LEU A 338 1.59 -11.08 31.05
N ALA A 339 1.29 -11.59 32.25
CA ALA A 339 0.39 -12.73 32.44
C ALA A 339 -0.99 -12.47 31.83
N ALA A 340 -1.60 -11.32 32.16
CA ALA A 340 -2.89 -10.92 31.60
C ALA A 340 -2.85 -10.70 30.07
N TYR A 341 -1.69 -10.35 29.50
CA TYR A 341 -1.51 -10.29 28.05
C TYR A 341 -1.45 -11.68 27.42
N LEU A 342 -0.73 -12.63 28.02
CA LEU A 342 -0.64 -14.01 27.52
C LEU A 342 -1.99 -14.72 27.61
N GLU A 343 -2.70 -14.57 28.73
CA GLU A 343 -4.00 -15.20 28.98
C GLU A 343 -5.04 -14.73 27.96
N ARG A 344 -5.18 -13.41 27.80
CA ARG A 344 -6.13 -12.82 26.84
C ARG A 344 -5.86 -13.27 25.40
N ASN A 345 -4.60 -13.53 25.05
CA ASN A 345 -4.21 -13.93 23.70
C ASN A 345 -4.01 -15.44 23.54
N TRP A 346 -4.29 -16.25 24.57
CA TRP A 346 -3.90 -17.67 24.60
C TRP A 346 -4.45 -18.47 23.41
N ALA A 347 -5.71 -18.25 23.04
CA ALA A 347 -6.33 -18.89 21.88
C ALA A 347 -5.61 -18.53 20.56
N TYR A 348 -5.07 -17.31 20.44
CA TYR A 348 -4.39 -16.79 19.25
C TYR A 348 -2.89 -17.09 19.23
N LEU A 349 -2.33 -17.65 20.31
CA LEU A 349 -0.93 -18.07 20.39
C LEU A 349 -0.73 -19.53 19.94
N ARG A 350 -1.82 -20.25 19.63
CA ARG A 350 -1.78 -21.62 19.14
C ARG A 350 -0.88 -21.73 17.90
N PRO A 351 0.17 -22.56 17.93
CA PRO A 351 1.03 -22.76 16.77
C PRO A 351 0.26 -23.33 15.58
N LEU A 352 0.46 -22.79 14.37
CA LEU A 352 -0.23 -23.27 13.16
C LEU A 352 -0.02 -24.76 12.89
N ARG A 353 1.12 -25.33 13.30
CA ARG A 353 1.40 -26.77 13.17
C ARG A 353 0.42 -27.67 13.94
N GLU A 354 -0.22 -27.15 14.98
CA GLU A 354 -1.20 -27.86 15.82
C GLU A 354 -2.62 -27.76 15.24
N ILE A 355 -2.82 -27.04 14.13
CA ILE A 355 -4.12 -26.80 13.51
C ILE A 355 -4.19 -27.62 12.21
N GLU A 356 -5.14 -28.55 12.15
CA GLU A 356 -5.26 -29.53 11.07
C GLU A 356 -5.35 -28.88 9.68
N SER A 357 -6.18 -27.84 9.55
CA SER A 357 -6.35 -27.09 8.31
C SER A 357 -5.10 -26.33 7.88
N CYS A 358 -4.15 -26.06 8.79
CA CYS A 358 -2.90 -25.38 8.48
C CYS A 358 -1.75 -26.33 8.12
N LYS A 359 -1.98 -27.65 8.04
CA LYS A 359 -0.92 -28.60 7.66
C LYS A 359 -0.33 -28.24 6.28
N GLY A 360 1.00 -28.14 6.23
CA GLY A 360 1.74 -27.77 5.02
C GLY A 360 2.04 -26.28 4.87
N ILE A 361 1.47 -25.40 5.70
CA ILE A 361 1.73 -23.96 5.65
C ILE A 361 3.09 -23.66 6.28
N ARG A 362 4.03 -23.19 5.45
CA ARG A 362 5.39 -22.84 5.86
C ARG A 362 5.57 -21.35 6.07
N GLY A 363 5.16 -20.88 7.25
CA GLY A 363 5.54 -19.58 7.78
C GLY A 363 4.52 -18.47 7.57
N ILE A 364 4.39 -17.68 8.62
CA ILE A 364 3.66 -16.41 8.75
C ILE A 364 4.58 -15.45 9.53
N GLY A 365 4.30 -14.15 9.52
CA GLY A 365 5.16 -13.12 10.08
C GLY A 365 6.17 -12.58 9.07
N SER A 366 5.78 -12.51 7.80
CA SER A 366 6.58 -11.87 6.76
C SER A 366 6.48 -10.34 6.79
N CYS A 367 5.46 -9.83 7.49
CA CYS A 367 5.11 -8.42 7.61
C CYS A 367 6.33 -7.59 7.98
N GLU A 368 7.14 -8.02 8.94
CA GLU A 368 8.34 -7.29 9.37
C GLU A 368 9.40 -7.15 8.26
N SER A 369 9.56 -8.16 7.41
CA SER A 369 10.44 -8.03 6.24
C SER A 369 9.85 -7.11 5.18
N ASN A 370 8.52 -7.14 5.00
CA ASN A 370 7.78 -6.29 4.08
C ASN A 370 7.57 -4.85 4.57
N HIS A 371 7.80 -4.62 5.86
CA HIS A 371 7.79 -3.34 6.55
C HIS A 371 9.08 -2.53 6.29
N ARG A 372 10.20 -3.22 6.02
CA ARG A 372 11.51 -2.59 5.76
C ARG A 372 11.54 -1.57 4.63
N PRO A 373 10.94 -1.78 3.44
CA PRO A 373 10.91 -0.77 2.38
C PRO A 373 10.37 0.59 2.86
N TYR A 374 9.30 0.58 3.65
CA TYR A 374 8.70 1.78 4.22
C TYR A 374 9.58 2.36 5.31
N SER A 375 10.03 1.55 6.27
CA SER A 375 10.86 2.02 7.38
C SER A 375 12.20 2.59 6.89
N TYR A 376 12.93 1.90 6.02
CA TYR A 376 14.20 2.39 5.47
C TYR A 376 14.01 3.67 4.68
N ARG A 377 12.94 3.75 3.88
CA ARG A 377 12.70 4.94 3.09
C ARG A 377 12.21 6.11 3.92
N MET A 378 11.33 5.88 4.89
CA MET A 378 10.51 6.93 5.50
C MET A 378 10.88 7.26 6.96
N LYS A 379 11.58 6.38 7.68
CA LYS A 379 12.07 6.62 9.05
C LYS A 379 13.55 7.07 9.06
N GLY A 380 13.93 7.66 10.20
CA GLY A 380 15.32 8.03 10.52
C GLY A 380 15.88 9.18 9.69
N ASN A 381 17.18 9.45 9.86
CA ASN A 381 18.02 10.35 9.05
C ASN A 381 17.40 11.74 8.78
N GLY A 382 16.75 12.34 9.79
CA GLY A 382 16.13 13.66 9.66
C GLY A 382 15.00 13.76 8.63
N LYS A 383 14.40 12.63 8.22
CA LYS A 383 13.30 12.62 7.25
C LYS A 383 11.99 13.04 7.93
N TYR A 384 11.28 13.98 7.30
CA TYR A 384 9.96 14.45 7.70
C TYR A 384 9.04 14.49 6.49
N TRP A 385 7.77 14.15 6.71
CA TRP A 385 6.80 14.02 5.64
C TRP A 385 5.60 14.96 5.87
N SER A 386 5.13 15.61 4.80
CA SER A 386 3.74 16.08 4.79
C SER A 386 2.82 14.88 4.57
N HIS A 387 1.56 14.99 4.96
CA HIS A 387 0.55 13.95 4.72
C HIS A 387 0.54 13.50 3.24
N ASP A 388 0.41 14.44 2.30
CA ASP A 388 0.42 14.15 0.86
C ASP A 388 1.74 13.55 0.37
N GLY A 389 2.87 13.98 0.94
CA GLY A 389 4.19 13.46 0.59
C GLY A 389 4.38 12.03 1.07
N ALA A 390 3.86 11.70 2.26
CA ALA A 390 3.87 10.35 2.78
C ALA A 390 2.94 9.45 1.95
N ARG A 391 1.71 9.91 1.67
CA ARG A 391 0.75 9.22 0.81
C ARG A 391 1.36 8.87 -0.55
N ALA A 392 1.92 9.86 -1.25
CA ALA A 392 2.54 9.65 -2.56
C ALA A 392 3.68 8.63 -2.53
N MET A 393 4.56 8.70 -1.52
CA MET A 393 5.66 7.75 -1.36
C MET A 393 5.16 6.32 -1.07
N VAL A 394 4.15 6.19 -0.20
CA VAL A 394 3.53 4.91 0.13
C VAL A 394 2.90 4.28 -1.12
N SER A 395 2.10 5.04 -1.87
CA SER A 395 1.50 4.58 -3.13
C SER A 395 2.56 4.13 -4.14
N ILE A 396 3.69 4.83 -4.24
CA ILE A 396 4.80 4.42 -5.12
C ILE A 396 5.45 3.12 -4.64
N ILE A 397 5.71 2.97 -3.34
CA ILE A 397 6.28 1.72 -2.78
C ILE A 397 5.35 0.54 -3.09
N GLU A 398 4.05 0.72 -2.91
CA GLU A 398 3.04 -0.31 -3.15
C GLU A 398 2.91 -0.63 -4.63
N GLY A 399 2.77 0.39 -5.46
CA GLY A 399 2.68 0.22 -6.91
C GLY A 399 3.93 -0.44 -7.50
N LYS A 400 5.12 -0.15 -6.96
CA LYS A 400 6.36 -0.84 -7.35
C LYS A 400 6.34 -2.31 -6.94
N LYS A 401 5.89 -2.63 -5.72
CA LYS A 401 5.83 -4.02 -5.23
C LYS A 401 4.79 -4.86 -5.97
N MET A 402 3.67 -4.24 -6.37
CA MET A 402 2.58 -4.90 -7.11
C MET A 402 2.73 -4.84 -8.63
N GLY A 403 3.68 -4.05 -9.15
CA GLY A 403 3.86 -3.87 -10.59
C GLY A 403 2.77 -3.03 -11.26
N THR A 404 2.06 -2.17 -10.51
CA THR A 404 0.92 -1.40 -11.01
C THR A 404 1.27 0.02 -11.47
N LEU A 405 2.49 0.50 -11.18
CA LEU A 405 2.90 1.87 -11.54
C LEU A 405 2.77 2.15 -13.04
N GLU A 406 3.05 1.16 -13.88
CA GLU A 406 2.92 1.31 -15.32
C GLU A 406 1.47 1.54 -15.74
N LYS A 407 0.57 0.65 -15.29
CA LYS A 407 -0.87 0.78 -15.53
C LYS A 407 -1.40 2.12 -15.02
N ALA A 408 -1.03 2.51 -13.81
CA ALA A 408 -1.44 3.78 -13.23
C ALA A 408 -0.96 5.03 -14.00
N LEU A 409 0.14 4.92 -14.74
CA LEU A 409 0.71 6.01 -15.53
C LEU A 409 0.21 6.04 -16.98
N THR A 410 -0.26 4.92 -17.52
CA THR A 410 -0.66 4.78 -18.92
C THR A 410 -2.15 4.64 -19.14
N GLU A 411 -2.89 4.09 -18.17
CA GLU A 411 -4.33 3.93 -18.30
C GLU A 411 -5.05 5.27 -18.12
N PRO A 412 -6.07 5.57 -18.95
CA PRO A 412 -6.86 6.77 -18.78
C PRO A 412 -7.65 6.71 -17.47
N VAL A 413 -7.83 7.88 -16.85
CA VAL A 413 -8.71 8.06 -15.70
C VAL A 413 -10.13 7.65 -16.11
N ARG A 414 -10.63 6.57 -15.53
CA ARG A 414 -11.98 6.05 -15.79
C ARG A 414 -13.01 6.85 -15.00
N THR A 415 -14.12 7.24 -15.62
CA THR A 415 -15.25 7.84 -14.91
C THR A 415 -16.28 6.76 -14.63
N VAL A 416 -16.43 6.36 -13.37
CA VAL A 416 -17.56 5.50 -12.97
C VAL A 416 -18.84 6.33 -13.06
N PRO A 417 -19.86 5.94 -13.85
CA PRO A 417 -21.12 6.65 -13.89
C PRO A 417 -21.76 6.66 -12.50
N GLU A 418 -22.06 7.84 -11.96
CA GLU A 418 -22.62 8.05 -10.62
C GLU A 418 -23.93 7.26 -10.40
N SER A 419 -24.68 7.03 -11.48
CA SER A 419 -25.89 6.19 -11.52
C SER A 419 -25.63 4.69 -11.28
N LEU A 420 -24.46 4.17 -11.69
CA LEU A 420 -24.04 2.80 -11.42
C LEU A 420 -23.63 2.65 -9.95
N ALA A 421 -22.87 3.62 -9.44
CA ALA A 421 -22.34 3.62 -8.08
C ALA A 421 -23.45 3.60 -6.99
N VAL A 422 -24.54 4.35 -7.20
CA VAL A 422 -25.68 4.39 -6.27
C VAL A 422 -26.54 3.12 -6.37
N LYS A 423 -26.81 2.61 -7.58
CA LYS A 423 -27.61 1.39 -7.77
C LYS A 423 -26.95 0.16 -7.17
N LEU A 424 -25.62 0.06 -7.26
CA LEU A 424 -24.89 -1.11 -6.79
C LEU A 424 -24.57 -1.08 -5.29
N LYS A 425 -24.37 0.11 -4.68
CA LYS A 425 -24.33 0.25 -3.21
C LYS A 425 -25.59 -0.26 -2.53
N PHE A 426 -26.77 -0.10 -3.15
CA PHE A 426 -28.02 -0.67 -2.64
C PHE A 426 -28.13 -2.19 -2.86
N ALA A 427 -27.63 -2.70 -3.98
CA ALA A 427 -27.65 -4.13 -4.30
C ALA A 427 -26.74 -4.95 -3.38
N VAL A 428 -25.50 -4.51 -3.14
CA VAL A 428 -24.52 -5.17 -2.25
C VAL A 428 -25.01 -5.18 -0.80
N ARG A 429 -25.59 -4.08 -0.30
CA ARG A 429 -26.17 -4.01 1.06
C ARG A 429 -27.35 -4.97 1.25
N ASN A 430 -28.15 -5.19 0.20
CA ASN A 430 -29.28 -6.12 0.23
C ASN A 430 -28.83 -7.59 0.11
N ALA A 431 -27.75 -7.87 -0.62
CA ALA A 431 -27.14 -9.21 -0.68
C ALA A 431 -26.54 -9.62 0.68
N LEU A 432 -25.84 -8.69 1.36
CA LEU A 432 -25.30 -8.91 2.70
C LEU A 432 -26.40 -9.13 3.76
N LYS A 433 -27.58 -8.51 3.61
CA LYS A 433 -28.76 -8.78 4.46
C LYS A 433 -29.40 -10.14 4.20
N LYS A 434 -29.34 -10.67 2.98
CA LYS A 434 -29.92 -11.98 2.63
C LYS A 434 -29.08 -13.17 3.11
N HIS A 435 -27.80 -12.98 3.42
CA HIS A 435 -26.91 -14.02 3.96
C HIS A 435 -26.76 -14.01 5.49
N SER A 436 -27.36 -13.05 6.20
CA SER A 436 -27.45 -13.10 7.67
C SER A 436 -28.60 -13.98 8.19
N GLY A 437 -29.09 -14.92 7.37
CA GLY A 437 -30.15 -15.87 7.70
C GLY A 437 -29.70 -16.92 8.71
N ARG A 438 -29.41 -16.51 9.95
CA ARG A 438 -29.65 -17.40 11.09
C ARG A 438 -31.16 -17.47 11.26
N GLU A 439 -31.75 -18.65 11.10
CA GLU A 439 -33.04 -18.93 11.75
C GLU A 439 -32.90 -18.54 13.21
N ARG A 440 -33.57 -17.47 13.61
CA ARG A 440 -33.72 -17.12 15.01
C ARG A 440 -34.62 -18.20 15.61
N THR A 441 -34.02 -19.15 16.32
CA THR A 441 -34.76 -19.98 17.27
C THR A 441 -35.44 -18.99 18.23
N PRO A 442 -36.78 -19.00 18.39
CA PRO A 442 -37.44 -18.11 19.33
C PRO A 442 -36.85 -18.38 20.72
N ALA A 443 -36.37 -17.33 21.39
CA ALA A 443 -35.96 -17.45 22.77
C ALA A 443 -37.14 -18.03 23.58
N ARG A 444 -36.91 -19.16 24.26
CA ARG A 444 -37.86 -19.63 25.28
C ARG A 444 -38.02 -18.50 26.28
N GLN A 445 -39.24 -17.98 26.43
CA GLN A 445 -39.59 -17.05 27.50
C GLN A 445 -39.35 -17.75 28.83
N ALA A 446 -38.22 -17.45 29.47
CA ALA A 446 -38.06 -17.67 30.90
C ALA A 446 -38.63 -16.44 31.61
N GLY A 447 -39.74 -16.64 32.34
CA GLY A 447 -40.32 -15.60 33.18
C GLY A 447 -39.38 -15.28 34.34
N ILE A 448 -38.96 -14.02 34.43
CA ILE A 448 -38.30 -13.47 35.62
C ILE A 448 -39.41 -13.07 36.59
N PRO A 449 -39.44 -13.57 37.85
CA PRO A 449 -40.40 -13.08 38.83
C PRO A 449 -40.03 -11.66 39.24
N ALA A 450 -40.97 -10.73 39.06
CA ALA A 450 -40.80 -9.34 39.47
C ALA A 450 -40.74 -9.23 41.00
N MET A 451 -39.61 -8.79 41.55
CA MET A 451 -39.57 -8.21 42.88
C MET A 451 -40.12 -6.79 42.82
N ASN A 452 -41.10 -6.53 43.70
CA ASN A 452 -41.79 -5.27 43.86
C ASN A 452 -40.82 -4.11 44.14
N ALA A 453 -40.77 -3.15 43.23
CA ALA A 453 -40.32 -1.80 43.52
C ALA A 453 -41.48 -0.85 43.20
N THR A 454 -42.15 -0.39 44.25
CA THR A 454 -43.17 0.66 44.22
C THR A 454 -42.52 1.98 43.79
N CYS A 455 -42.96 2.52 42.66
CA CYS A 455 -42.79 3.94 42.36
C CYS A 455 -44.13 4.51 41.88
N SER A 456 -44.54 5.59 42.55
CA SER A 456 -45.78 6.32 42.41
C SER A 456 -45.91 6.98 41.04
N MET A 457 -46.61 6.34 40.11
CA MET A 457 -47.20 7.01 38.95
C MET A 457 -48.66 7.33 39.22
N GLY A 458 -49.07 8.53 38.78
CA GLY A 458 -50.33 8.63 38.05
C GLY A 458 -51.61 8.38 38.84
N MET A 459 -51.85 9.19 39.87
CA MET A 459 -53.22 9.56 40.25
C MET A 459 -53.40 11.06 40.09
N MET A 460 -53.71 11.51 38.87
CA MET A 460 -54.47 12.74 38.64
C MET A 460 -54.90 12.84 37.16
N LYS A 461 -55.81 11.96 36.76
CA LYS A 461 -56.63 12.16 35.56
C LYS A 461 -57.97 11.43 35.66
N LYS A 462 -58.67 11.66 36.76
CA LYS A 462 -60.09 11.36 36.98
C LYS A 462 -60.53 12.13 38.23
N ILE A 463 -60.83 13.41 38.08
CA ILE A 463 -61.67 14.33 38.90
C ILE A 463 -61.61 15.66 38.11
N PHE A 464 -62.71 16.39 38.02
CA PHE A 464 -63.01 17.48 37.06
C PHE A 464 -63.59 17.02 35.70
N ALA A 465 -64.57 16.11 35.78
CA ALA A 465 -65.85 16.36 35.11
C ALA A 465 -66.84 16.76 36.22
N SER A 466 -67.62 17.82 35.94
CA SER A 466 -68.49 18.64 36.81
C SER A 466 -67.79 19.54 37.81
#